data_AF-A0A7I9ZKC4-F1
#
_entry.id   AF-A0A7I9ZKC4-F1
#
_cell.length_a   1.000
_cell.length_b   1.000
_cell.length_c   1.000
_cell.angle_alpha   90.00
_cell.angle_beta   90.00
_cell.angle_gamma   90.00
#
_symmetry.space_group_name_H-M   'P 1'
#
loop_
_entity.id
_entity.type
_entity.pdbx_description
1 polymer ?
#
loop_
_entity_poly.entity_id
_entity_poly.type
_entity_poly.pdbx_seq_one_letter_code
_entity_poly.pdbx_strand_id
1 'polypeptide(L)'
;MLDLAPSELPAELLYLRFAMIAAYLRDPLFEAAMARVTSQPHRTWVSEREIRPIGSPFPAGAAFRRAVCAPGRRVPWAGGSAQIASLPAVLTRDRTEASVDNAANQFVKFALERWRAVALELVDVLRRASQNVESGPLRRGEQIAVDVGDQLEEYLAHPLFQDVSSLRRMPMSDQVLLKRAGYREVFRTYAMTESAPTVCIDRRDMTDVFAASQRNIATLYEFWCFLALVDSLGRVCGEDQTARAFTVAGDGISMTMRAGDASKLSWSVRRGDRPLRVDIFFNRTFARADDRRGSWSQAMRPDCSVRIRPEGSTPLRVSAQELEVWLHFDAKYRVDNLLAQLKTGPDSDEQFEESATVGGAKRDDLLKMHAYRDAISRTAGAYVLYPGSEIKDIRRHPGFKEVLPGLGAFPLRPRSDGLPSSSQALDKFLNDVLMHVASQVTRDERHRFWTATVHRLDEPILESSLTTDFLDEPPADTDVLLGFVRNPEQRRWIERVRQYNIRAGDRAGAVEIGGRELGAKLLLLYENQNGVVRIARAAKVMSWQPATAADLTATGYPAPRGEIYFVADLEFVEPLPTWAGSIDVELLTADVRSGAPHVVTWWDVIRAASVIER
;
A
#
# COMPACT_ATOMS: atom_id res chain seq x y z
N MET A 1 0.34 -21.01 -36.90
CA MET A 1 -0.75 -20.04 -36.68
C MET A 1 -1.40 -20.42 -35.38
N LEU A 2 -1.50 -19.47 -34.45
CA LEU A 2 -2.40 -19.61 -33.31
C LEU A 2 -3.80 -19.41 -33.87
N ASP A 3 -4.63 -20.44 -33.80
CA ASP A 3 -5.98 -20.39 -34.33
C ASP A 3 -6.78 -19.42 -33.45
N LEU A 4 -7.14 -18.26 -34.00
CA LEU A 4 -8.05 -17.30 -33.36
C LEU A 4 -9.48 -17.84 -33.48
N ALA A 5 -9.71 -19.03 -32.91
CA ALA A 5 -11.02 -19.66 -32.92
C ALA A 5 -12.06 -18.71 -32.31
N PRO A 6 -13.30 -18.68 -32.86
CA PRO A 6 -14.38 -17.88 -32.32
C PRO A 6 -14.60 -18.24 -30.85
N SER A 7 -14.85 -17.23 -30.02
CA SER A 7 -15.04 -17.44 -28.60
C SER A 7 -16.35 -18.20 -28.34
N GLU A 8 -16.36 -19.18 -27.42
CA GLU A 8 -17.60 -19.80 -26.94
C GLU A 8 -18.36 -18.90 -25.94
N LEU A 9 -18.15 -17.57 -25.98
CA LEU A 9 -18.73 -16.64 -25.02
C LEU A 9 -20.23 -16.40 -25.31
N PRO A 10 -21.08 -16.31 -24.27
CA PRO A 10 -22.44 -15.76 -24.41
C PRO A 10 -22.43 -14.38 -25.07
N ALA A 11 -23.46 -14.06 -25.86
CA ALA A 11 -23.53 -12.84 -26.66
C ALA A 11 -23.38 -11.56 -25.82
N GLU A 12 -23.90 -11.55 -24.60
CA GLU A 12 -23.81 -10.43 -23.67
C GLU A 12 -22.37 -10.20 -23.17
N LEU A 13 -21.61 -11.26 -22.92
CA LEU A 13 -20.22 -11.19 -22.49
C LEU A 13 -19.29 -10.82 -23.64
N LEU A 14 -19.57 -11.34 -24.85
CA LEU A 14 -18.90 -10.93 -26.07
C LEU A 14 -19.11 -9.43 -26.33
N TYR A 15 -20.35 -8.94 -26.20
CA TYR A 15 -20.68 -7.53 -26.31
C TYR A 15 -19.96 -6.69 -25.26
N LEU A 16 -19.90 -7.13 -23.99
CA LEU A 16 -19.21 -6.40 -22.93
C LEU A 16 -17.70 -6.29 -23.19
N ARG A 17 -17.06 -7.39 -23.58
CA ARG A 17 -15.65 -7.41 -23.98
C ARG A 17 -15.41 -6.45 -25.15
N PHE A 18 -16.26 -6.51 -26.17
CA PHE A 18 -16.20 -5.60 -27.30
C PHE A 18 -16.39 -4.14 -26.88
N ALA A 19 -17.36 -3.83 -26.02
CA ALA A 19 -17.62 -2.47 -25.56
C ALA A 19 -16.41 -1.88 -24.81
N MET A 20 -15.70 -2.70 -24.03
CA MET A 20 -14.44 -2.28 -23.41
C MET A 20 -13.36 -2.00 -24.46
N ILE A 21 -13.17 -2.91 -25.43
CA ILE A 21 -12.23 -2.71 -26.54
C ILE A 21 -12.55 -1.40 -27.28
N ALA A 22 -13.81 -1.22 -27.69
CA ALA A 22 -14.28 -0.02 -28.38
C ALA A 22 -14.06 1.26 -27.56
N ALA A 23 -14.26 1.21 -26.25
CA ALA A 23 -14.00 2.35 -25.37
C ALA A 23 -12.52 2.73 -25.33
N TYR A 24 -11.62 1.74 -25.24
CA TYR A 24 -10.18 2.00 -25.23
C TYR A 24 -9.64 2.42 -26.59
N LEU A 25 -10.15 1.88 -27.70
CA LEU A 25 -9.72 2.28 -29.05
C LEU A 25 -10.13 3.71 -29.41
N ARG A 26 -11.19 4.23 -28.78
CA ARG A 26 -11.62 5.63 -28.90
C ARG A 26 -10.93 6.58 -27.91
N ASP A 27 -10.09 6.06 -27.02
CA ASP A 27 -9.29 6.89 -26.11
C ASP A 27 -8.21 7.62 -26.93
N PRO A 28 -8.14 8.97 -26.91
CA PRO A 28 -7.08 9.72 -27.60
C PRO A 28 -5.67 9.29 -27.18
N LEU A 29 -5.49 8.75 -25.97
CA LEU A 29 -4.22 8.21 -25.51
C LEU A 29 -3.82 6.94 -26.28
N PHE A 30 -4.78 6.10 -26.66
CA PHE A 30 -4.51 4.91 -27.45
C PHE A 30 -4.13 5.28 -28.89
N GLU A 31 -4.83 6.23 -29.50
CA GLU A 31 -4.48 6.75 -30.83
C GLU A 31 -3.06 7.35 -30.83
N ALA A 32 -2.73 8.16 -29.83
CA ALA A 32 -1.38 8.70 -29.67
C ALA A 32 -0.33 7.60 -29.44
N ALA A 33 -0.68 6.53 -28.72
CA ALA A 33 0.18 5.39 -28.51
C ALA A 33 0.45 4.64 -29.82
N MET A 34 -0.59 4.38 -30.63
CA MET A 34 -0.48 3.75 -31.94
C MET A 34 0.35 4.58 -32.90
N ALA A 35 0.11 5.90 -32.98
CA ALA A 35 0.89 6.83 -33.79
C ALA A 35 2.39 6.80 -33.41
N ARG A 36 2.70 6.63 -32.12
CA ARG A 36 4.09 6.52 -31.65
C ARG A 36 4.74 5.19 -32.02
N VAL A 37 4.00 4.09 -31.95
CA VAL A 37 4.47 2.76 -32.36
C VAL A 37 4.75 2.72 -33.87
N THR A 38 3.86 3.30 -34.69
CA THR A 38 4.00 3.28 -36.15
C THR A 38 5.06 4.25 -36.65
N SER A 39 5.18 5.45 -36.06
CA SER A 39 6.20 6.44 -36.46
C SER A 39 7.60 6.11 -35.97
N GLN A 40 7.74 5.49 -34.80
CA GLN A 40 9.03 5.14 -34.19
C GLN A 40 9.02 3.70 -33.67
N PRO A 41 8.93 2.69 -34.57
CA PRO A 41 8.89 1.31 -34.15
C PRO A 41 10.19 0.92 -33.44
N HIS A 42 10.10 0.04 -32.45
CA HIS A 42 11.26 -0.59 -31.86
C HIS A 42 11.99 -1.40 -32.94
N ARG A 43 13.30 -1.24 -32.97
CA ARG A 43 14.18 -1.92 -33.90
C ARG A 43 15.15 -2.77 -33.11
N THR A 44 15.32 -4.00 -33.54
CA THR A 44 16.34 -4.93 -33.06
C THR A 44 17.39 -5.09 -34.15
N TRP A 45 18.59 -5.50 -33.75
CA TRP A 45 19.69 -5.74 -34.66
C TRP A 45 19.77 -7.23 -34.95
N VAL A 46 19.64 -7.61 -36.21
CA VAL A 46 19.75 -9.00 -36.66
C VAL A 46 21.04 -9.14 -37.46
N SER A 47 21.85 -10.13 -37.10
CA SER A 47 23.06 -10.46 -37.85
C SER A 47 22.74 -11.49 -38.93
N GLU A 48 22.87 -11.10 -40.18
CA GLU A 48 22.77 -11.97 -41.34
C GLU A 48 24.16 -12.38 -41.82
N ARG A 49 24.34 -13.66 -42.19
CA ARG A 49 25.58 -14.11 -42.84
C ARG A 49 25.49 -13.84 -44.33
N GLU A 50 26.16 -12.78 -44.75
CA GLU A 50 26.35 -12.45 -46.15
C GLU A 50 27.52 -13.28 -46.72
N ILE A 51 27.26 -14.06 -47.77
CA ILE A 51 28.28 -14.83 -48.48
C ILE A 51 28.65 -14.04 -49.74
N ARG A 52 29.92 -13.64 -49.86
CA ARG A 52 30.43 -12.90 -51.01
C ARG A 52 31.42 -13.73 -51.82
N PRO A 53 31.40 -13.70 -53.16
CA PRO A 53 32.43 -14.34 -53.96
C PRO A 53 33.78 -13.64 -53.76
N ILE A 54 34.85 -14.42 -53.88
CA ILE A 54 36.23 -13.93 -53.84
C ILE A 54 36.44 -12.86 -54.94
N GLY A 55 36.94 -11.68 -54.56
CA GLY A 55 37.05 -10.49 -55.43
C GLY A 55 36.00 -9.41 -55.17
N SER A 56 34.95 -9.70 -54.39
CA SER A 56 34.03 -8.67 -53.92
C SER A 56 34.69 -7.73 -52.90
N PRO A 57 34.30 -6.44 -52.84
CA PRO A 57 34.79 -5.54 -51.79
C PRO A 57 34.50 -6.10 -50.40
N PHE A 58 35.53 -6.16 -49.56
CA PHE A 58 35.43 -6.60 -48.16
C PHE A 58 36.17 -5.58 -47.27
N PRO A 59 35.50 -4.97 -46.28
CA PRO A 59 36.16 -3.98 -45.42
C PRO A 59 37.38 -4.55 -44.70
N ALA A 60 38.51 -3.84 -44.73
CA ALA A 60 39.72 -4.24 -44.04
C ALA A 60 39.49 -4.34 -42.52
N GLY A 61 40.00 -5.39 -41.87
CA GLY A 61 39.90 -5.56 -40.42
C GLY A 61 39.92 -7.01 -39.95
N ALA A 62 39.62 -7.22 -38.67
CA ALA A 62 39.63 -8.55 -38.05
C ALA A 62 38.60 -9.53 -38.66
N ALA A 63 37.46 -9.02 -39.14
CA ALA A 63 36.46 -9.83 -39.84
C ALA A 63 36.98 -10.36 -41.18
N PHE A 64 37.69 -9.52 -41.95
CA PHE A 64 38.33 -9.94 -43.20
C PHE A 64 39.39 -11.01 -42.96
N ARG A 65 40.27 -10.82 -41.96
CA ARG A 65 41.27 -11.84 -41.60
C ARG A 65 40.64 -13.19 -41.25
N ARG A 66 39.56 -13.17 -40.46
CA ARG A 66 38.80 -14.39 -40.14
C ARG A 66 38.17 -15.02 -41.38
N ALA A 67 37.56 -14.22 -42.26
CA ALA A 67 36.94 -14.71 -43.48
C ALA A 67 37.95 -15.35 -44.44
N VAL A 68 39.15 -14.77 -44.59
CA VAL A 68 40.22 -15.30 -45.45
C VAL A 68 40.88 -16.56 -44.86
N CYS A 69 40.94 -16.67 -43.53
CA CYS A 69 41.46 -17.87 -42.85
C CYS A 69 40.40 -18.96 -42.67
N ALA A 70 39.14 -18.74 -43.07
CA ALA A 70 38.08 -19.71 -42.90
C ALA A 70 38.36 -21.02 -43.67
N PRO A 71 37.98 -22.19 -43.12
CA PRO A 71 38.07 -23.47 -43.82
C PRO A 71 37.02 -23.56 -44.94
N GLY A 72 37.31 -24.33 -45.99
CA GLY A 72 36.37 -24.54 -47.11
C GLY A 72 37.07 -24.68 -48.46
N ARG A 73 36.27 -24.68 -49.53
CA ARG A 73 36.77 -24.69 -50.91
C ARG A 73 37.63 -23.45 -51.16
N ARG A 74 38.89 -23.64 -51.56
CA ARG A 74 39.85 -22.58 -51.84
C ARG A 74 40.18 -22.52 -53.32
N VAL A 75 40.46 -21.32 -53.82
CA VAL A 75 40.93 -21.06 -55.17
C VAL A 75 42.36 -20.53 -55.14
N PRO A 76 43.23 -20.94 -56.08
CA PRO A 76 44.59 -20.42 -56.18
C PRO A 76 44.59 -18.89 -56.33
N TRP A 77 45.49 -18.22 -55.60
CA TRP A 77 45.63 -16.77 -55.68
C TRP A 77 46.77 -16.42 -56.64
N ALA A 78 46.46 -15.69 -57.71
CA ALA A 78 47.42 -15.32 -58.75
C ALA A 78 47.98 -13.88 -58.61
N GLY A 79 47.57 -13.13 -57.58
CA GLY A 79 47.99 -11.74 -57.34
C GLY A 79 49.31 -11.66 -56.56
N GLY A 80 50.34 -11.06 -57.15
CA GLY A 80 51.71 -11.08 -56.62
C GLY A 80 51.88 -10.51 -55.19
N SER A 81 52.08 -11.42 -54.22
CA SER A 81 53.12 -11.38 -53.19
C SER A 81 53.19 -12.78 -52.57
N ALA A 82 54.40 -13.32 -52.38
CA ALA A 82 54.69 -14.76 -52.26
C ALA A 82 54.24 -15.47 -50.95
N GLN A 83 53.27 -14.94 -50.19
CA GLN A 83 52.91 -15.44 -48.86
C GLN A 83 51.51 -16.08 -48.75
N ILE A 84 50.65 -15.97 -49.78
CA ILE A 84 49.30 -16.55 -49.75
C ILE A 84 49.09 -17.45 -50.97
N ALA A 85 49.08 -18.76 -50.77
CA ALA A 85 48.94 -19.75 -51.86
C ALA A 85 47.50 -19.86 -52.41
N SER A 86 46.49 -19.63 -51.56
CA SER A 86 45.08 -19.74 -51.95
C SER A 86 44.19 -18.89 -51.06
N LEU A 87 43.04 -18.48 -51.61
CA LEU A 87 41.98 -17.78 -50.88
C LEU A 87 40.71 -18.63 -50.87
N PRO A 88 39.85 -18.52 -49.83
CA PRO A 88 38.51 -19.11 -49.87
C PRO A 88 37.74 -18.68 -51.12
N ALA A 89 37.02 -19.60 -51.75
CA ALA A 89 36.21 -19.28 -52.93
C ALA A 89 35.07 -18.29 -52.62
N VAL A 90 34.65 -18.24 -51.35
CA VAL A 90 33.66 -17.31 -50.82
C VAL A 90 34.14 -16.75 -49.48
N LEU A 91 33.83 -15.49 -49.22
CA LEU A 91 34.08 -14.80 -47.95
C LEU A 91 32.74 -14.60 -47.23
N THR A 92 32.62 -15.13 -46.02
CA THR A 92 31.43 -14.94 -45.18
C THR A 92 31.62 -13.73 -44.27
N ARG A 93 30.61 -12.87 -44.21
CA ARG A 93 30.57 -11.70 -43.35
C ARG A 93 29.28 -11.69 -42.55
N ASP A 94 29.39 -11.44 -41.25
CA ASP A 94 28.21 -11.07 -40.46
C ASP A 94 27.89 -9.59 -40.73
N ARG A 95 26.72 -9.34 -41.33
CA ARG A 95 26.17 -8.01 -41.56
C ARG A 95 25.02 -7.82 -40.59
N THR A 96 25.10 -6.76 -39.79
CA THR A 96 24.03 -6.42 -38.85
C THR A 96 23.08 -5.44 -39.53
N GLU A 97 21.81 -5.81 -39.63
CA GLU A 97 20.74 -4.97 -40.16
C GLU A 97 19.69 -4.68 -39.09
N ALA A 98 19.06 -3.51 -39.19
CA ALA A 98 17.97 -3.15 -38.31
C ALA A 98 16.70 -3.86 -38.78
N SER A 99 16.13 -4.71 -37.92
CA SER A 99 14.85 -5.37 -38.14
C SER A 99 13.79 -4.76 -37.23
N VAL A 100 12.57 -4.64 -37.76
CA VAL A 100 11.37 -4.33 -36.97
C VAL A 100 10.68 -5.60 -36.47
N ASP A 101 11.10 -6.79 -36.92
CA ASP A 101 10.54 -8.06 -36.44
C ASP A 101 11.12 -8.42 -35.06
N ASN A 102 10.40 -8.01 -34.01
CA ASN A 102 10.76 -8.26 -32.62
C ASN A 102 9.52 -8.51 -31.76
N ALA A 103 9.72 -9.09 -30.58
CA ALA A 103 8.63 -9.51 -29.70
C ALA A 103 7.63 -8.38 -29.37
N ALA A 104 8.11 -7.14 -29.19
CA ALA A 104 7.24 -6.00 -28.91
C ALA A 104 6.33 -5.64 -30.11
N ASN A 105 6.87 -5.59 -31.33
CA ASN A 105 6.08 -5.34 -32.53
C ASN A 105 5.15 -6.51 -32.89
N GLN A 106 5.65 -7.74 -32.75
CA GLN A 106 4.84 -8.96 -32.92
C GLN A 106 3.64 -8.96 -31.97
N PHE A 107 3.85 -8.51 -30.73
CA PHE A 107 2.78 -8.36 -29.76
C PHE A 107 1.74 -7.32 -30.16
N VAL A 108 2.15 -6.13 -30.62
CA VAL A 108 1.20 -5.09 -31.06
C VAL A 108 0.35 -5.60 -32.23
N LYS A 109 0.98 -6.23 -33.23
CA LYS A 109 0.28 -6.86 -34.35
C LYS A 109 -0.76 -7.88 -33.86
N PHE A 110 -0.33 -8.77 -32.98
CA PHE A 110 -1.18 -9.79 -32.40
C PHE A 110 -2.37 -9.21 -31.60
N ALA A 111 -2.16 -8.14 -30.82
CA ALA A 111 -3.22 -7.48 -30.07
C ALA A 111 -4.31 -6.90 -31.01
N LEU A 112 -3.88 -6.22 -32.08
CA LEU A 112 -4.80 -5.68 -33.10
C LEU A 112 -5.57 -6.80 -33.82
N GLU A 113 -4.90 -7.87 -34.23
CA GLU A 113 -5.52 -9.05 -34.84
C GLU A 113 -6.56 -9.69 -33.89
N ARG A 114 -6.25 -9.76 -32.59
CA ARG A 114 -7.14 -10.31 -31.57
C ARG A 114 -8.39 -9.45 -31.37
N TRP A 115 -8.25 -8.14 -31.26
CA TRP A 115 -9.40 -7.23 -31.13
C TRP A 115 -10.26 -7.21 -32.38
N ARG A 116 -9.65 -7.29 -33.56
CA ARG A 116 -10.36 -7.38 -34.84
C ARG A 116 -11.19 -8.65 -34.91
N ALA A 117 -10.64 -9.79 -34.48
CA ALA A 117 -11.38 -11.04 -34.41
C ALA A 117 -12.63 -10.92 -33.50
N VAL A 118 -12.51 -10.28 -32.33
CA VAL A 118 -13.65 -10.04 -31.42
C VAL A 118 -14.72 -9.14 -32.07
N ALA A 119 -14.31 -8.08 -32.77
CA ALA A 119 -15.25 -7.19 -33.46
C ALA A 119 -16.01 -7.94 -34.57
N LEU A 120 -15.31 -8.73 -35.40
CA LEU A 120 -15.92 -9.53 -36.46
C LEU A 120 -16.86 -10.61 -35.91
N GLU A 121 -16.48 -11.27 -34.83
CA GLU A 121 -17.32 -12.26 -34.15
C GLU A 121 -18.62 -11.62 -33.64
N LEU A 122 -18.53 -10.44 -33.02
CA LEU A 122 -19.71 -9.72 -32.57
C LEU A 122 -20.60 -9.28 -33.74
N VAL A 123 -20.03 -8.81 -34.85
CA VAL A 123 -20.79 -8.47 -36.07
C VAL A 123 -21.58 -9.69 -36.54
N ASP A 124 -20.96 -10.86 -36.62
CA ASP A 124 -21.64 -12.09 -37.04
C ASP A 124 -22.78 -12.48 -36.09
N VAL A 125 -22.58 -12.37 -34.77
CA VAL A 125 -23.61 -12.64 -33.76
C VAL A 125 -24.77 -11.64 -33.87
N LEU A 126 -24.48 -10.35 -33.93
CA LEU A 126 -25.49 -9.29 -34.02
C LEU A 126 -26.26 -9.35 -35.32
N ARG A 127 -25.59 -9.64 -36.45
CA ARG A 127 -26.22 -9.77 -37.76
C ARG A 127 -27.21 -10.93 -37.82
N ARG A 128 -26.91 -12.05 -37.13
CA ARG A 128 -27.86 -13.17 -36.99
C ARG A 128 -29.07 -12.78 -36.13
N ALA A 129 -28.85 -12.00 -35.07
CA ALA A 129 -29.92 -11.53 -34.19
C ALA A 129 -30.76 -10.40 -34.81
N SER A 130 -30.21 -9.62 -35.75
CA SER A 130 -30.84 -8.44 -36.35
C SER A 130 -31.63 -8.72 -37.64
N GLN A 131 -31.71 -9.97 -38.09
CA GLN A 131 -32.32 -10.37 -39.37
C GLN A 131 -33.75 -9.85 -39.61
N ASN A 132 -34.52 -9.56 -38.54
CA ASN A 132 -35.90 -9.08 -38.61
C ASN A 132 -36.11 -7.67 -38.03
N VAL A 133 -35.04 -6.90 -37.79
CA VAL A 133 -35.12 -5.58 -37.13
C VAL A 133 -34.53 -4.49 -38.03
N GLU A 134 -35.37 -3.55 -38.47
CA GLU A 134 -34.96 -2.44 -39.36
C GLU A 134 -34.30 -1.26 -38.61
N SER A 135 -34.55 -1.08 -37.32
CA SER A 135 -33.86 -0.05 -36.53
C SER A 135 -33.88 -0.38 -35.05
N GLY A 136 -32.87 0.07 -34.29
CA GLY A 136 -32.82 -0.12 -32.84
C GLY A 136 -31.42 -0.29 -32.26
N PRO A 137 -31.31 -0.61 -30.96
CA PRO A 137 -30.04 -0.81 -30.25
C PRO A 137 -29.14 -1.88 -30.89
N LEU A 138 -29.73 -2.96 -31.42
CA LEU A 138 -29.00 -4.06 -32.07
C LEU A 138 -28.28 -3.60 -33.34
N ARG A 139 -28.95 -2.89 -34.26
CA ARG A 139 -28.31 -2.32 -35.47
C ARG A 139 -27.25 -1.27 -35.13
N ARG A 140 -27.47 -0.44 -34.10
CA ARG A 140 -26.44 0.50 -33.64
C ARG A 140 -25.21 -0.22 -33.10
N GLY A 141 -25.40 -1.31 -32.35
CA GLY A 141 -24.32 -2.17 -31.89
C GLY A 141 -23.55 -2.81 -33.04
N GLU A 142 -24.25 -3.31 -34.05
CA GLU A 142 -23.65 -3.88 -35.27
C GLU A 142 -22.80 -2.85 -36.00
N GLN A 143 -23.35 -1.65 -36.26
CA GLN A 143 -22.61 -0.58 -36.93
C GLN A 143 -21.36 -0.18 -36.15
N ILE A 144 -21.46 -0.01 -34.83
CA ILE A 144 -20.31 0.30 -33.98
C ILE A 144 -19.24 -0.81 -34.07
N ALA A 145 -19.65 -2.08 -34.13
CA ALA A 145 -18.73 -3.21 -34.26
C ALA A 145 -18.03 -3.24 -35.63
N VAL A 146 -18.74 -2.89 -36.69
CA VAL A 146 -18.16 -2.69 -38.02
C VAL A 146 -17.15 -1.54 -38.00
N ASP A 147 -17.52 -0.37 -37.50
CA ASP A 147 -16.63 0.81 -37.46
C ASP A 147 -15.33 0.53 -36.69
N VAL A 148 -15.42 -0.18 -35.57
CA VAL A 148 -14.25 -0.59 -34.77
C VAL A 148 -13.40 -1.63 -35.52
N GLY A 149 -14.05 -2.56 -36.22
CA GLY A 149 -13.37 -3.52 -37.10
C GLY A 149 -12.56 -2.83 -38.20
N ASP A 150 -13.16 -1.85 -38.86
CA ASP A 150 -12.54 -1.06 -39.93
C ASP A 150 -11.35 -0.24 -39.39
N GLN A 151 -11.50 0.40 -38.23
CA GLN A 151 -10.41 1.12 -37.56
C GLN A 151 -9.21 0.20 -37.26
N LEU A 152 -9.46 -1.03 -36.81
CA LEU A 152 -8.40 -2.01 -36.53
C LEU A 152 -7.72 -2.52 -37.81
N GLU A 153 -8.48 -2.69 -38.89
CA GLU A 153 -7.94 -3.03 -40.21
C GLU A 153 -7.02 -1.93 -40.74
N GLU A 154 -7.40 -0.66 -40.57
CA GLU A 154 -6.58 0.50 -40.95
C GLU A 154 -5.22 0.47 -40.22
N TYR A 155 -5.22 0.20 -38.91
CA TYR A 155 -3.97 0.03 -38.17
C TYR A 155 -3.13 -1.14 -38.70
N LEU A 156 -3.75 -2.29 -38.97
CA LEU A 156 -3.07 -3.49 -39.47
C LEU A 156 -2.54 -3.33 -40.90
N ALA A 157 -3.14 -2.45 -41.71
CA ALA A 157 -2.70 -2.15 -43.07
C ALA A 157 -1.37 -1.37 -43.12
N HIS A 158 -0.93 -0.79 -42.01
CA HIS A 158 0.32 -0.03 -41.93
C HIS A 158 1.54 -0.89 -42.34
N PRO A 159 2.49 -0.38 -43.15
CA PRO A 159 3.63 -1.16 -43.65
C PRO A 159 4.46 -1.88 -42.59
N LEU A 160 4.56 -1.29 -41.39
CA LEU A 160 5.20 -1.91 -40.22
C LEU A 160 4.73 -3.35 -39.99
N PHE A 161 3.42 -3.62 -40.07
CA PHE A 161 2.87 -4.93 -39.72
C PHE A 161 2.98 -5.96 -40.87
N GLN A 162 3.37 -5.53 -42.07
CA GLN A 162 3.70 -6.42 -43.18
C GLN A 162 5.05 -7.11 -42.96
N ASP A 163 6.01 -6.38 -42.37
CA ASP A 163 7.37 -6.87 -42.09
C ASP A 163 7.52 -7.59 -40.74
N VAL A 164 6.45 -7.66 -39.94
CA VAL A 164 6.43 -8.26 -38.60
C VAL A 164 5.76 -9.63 -38.63
N SER A 165 6.45 -10.64 -38.10
CA SER A 165 5.94 -12.01 -38.05
C SER A 165 4.88 -12.20 -36.95
N SER A 166 4.17 -13.33 -36.97
CA SER A 166 3.17 -13.62 -35.94
C SER A 166 3.80 -13.91 -34.58
N LEU A 167 3.17 -13.43 -33.50
CA LEU A 167 3.61 -13.71 -32.13
C LEU A 167 3.55 -15.22 -31.83
N ARG A 168 4.64 -15.75 -31.27
CA ARG A 168 4.73 -17.18 -30.87
C ARG A 168 4.42 -17.42 -29.40
N ARG A 169 4.78 -16.48 -28.53
CA ARG A 169 4.60 -16.54 -27.07
C ARG A 169 4.50 -15.13 -26.50
N MET A 170 3.71 -14.96 -25.46
CA MET A 170 3.57 -13.68 -24.77
C MET A 170 4.89 -13.22 -24.11
N PRO A 171 5.43 -12.04 -24.47
CA PRO A 171 6.76 -11.61 -24.02
C PRO A 171 6.68 -10.76 -22.73
N MET A 172 6.31 -11.39 -21.61
CA MET A 172 6.04 -10.71 -20.32
C MET A 172 7.21 -9.95 -19.68
N SER A 173 8.45 -10.32 -20.02
CA SER A 173 9.67 -9.70 -19.49
C SER A 173 10.24 -8.63 -20.41
N ASP A 174 9.61 -8.38 -21.57
CA ASP A 174 10.09 -7.44 -22.56
C ASP A 174 10.04 -6.00 -22.02
N GLN A 175 11.21 -5.37 -21.89
CA GLN A 175 11.32 -4.03 -21.32
C GLN A 175 10.68 -2.94 -22.20
N VAL A 176 10.55 -3.19 -23.51
CA VAL A 176 9.91 -2.27 -24.43
C VAL A 176 8.42 -2.23 -24.14
N LEU A 177 7.78 -3.40 -24.02
CA LEU A 177 6.36 -3.47 -23.62
C LEU A 177 6.11 -2.94 -22.21
N LEU A 178 7.05 -3.10 -21.28
CA LEU A 178 6.84 -2.67 -19.90
C LEU A 178 7.10 -1.18 -19.65
N LYS A 179 7.96 -0.52 -20.46
CA LYS A 179 8.47 0.82 -20.15
C LYS A 179 8.37 1.83 -21.28
N ARG A 180 8.34 1.40 -22.54
CA ARG A 180 8.37 2.34 -23.68
C ARG A 180 6.98 2.88 -23.96
N ALA A 181 6.84 4.20 -23.95
CA ALA A 181 5.60 4.87 -24.35
C ALA A 181 5.20 4.48 -25.79
N GLY A 182 3.90 4.33 -26.01
CA GLY A 182 3.31 3.63 -27.16
C GLY A 182 3.04 2.18 -26.81
N TYR A 183 4.11 1.38 -26.73
CA TYR A 183 4.03 -0.07 -26.50
C TYR A 183 3.39 -0.44 -25.16
N ARG A 184 3.73 0.30 -24.11
CA ARG A 184 3.22 0.06 -22.77
C ARG A 184 1.72 0.28 -22.67
N GLU A 185 1.23 1.32 -23.33
CA GLU A 185 -0.19 1.65 -23.38
C GLU A 185 -0.96 0.57 -24.16
N VAL A 186 -0.46 0.11 -25.31
CA VAL A 186 -1.06 -1.01 -26.07
C VAL A 186 -1.08 -2.30 -25.23
N PHE A 187 0.03 -2.63 -24.57
CA PHE A 187 0.12 -3.82 -23.71
C PHE A 187 -0.85 -3.78 -22.54
N ARG A 188 -0.98 -2.61 -21.88
CA ARG A 188 -1.94 -2.39 -20.81
C ARG A 188 -3.38 -2.56 -21.30
N THR A 189 -3.73 -1.96 -22.43
CA THR A 189 -5.06 -2.10 -23.03
C THR A 189 -5.37 -3.57 -23.33
N TYR A 190 -4.43 -4.29 -23.93
CA TYR A 190 -4.60 -5.71 -24.24
C TYR A 190 -4.83 -6.54 -22.98
N ALA A 191 -4.00 -6.34 -21.95
CA ALA A 191 -4.13 -7.02 -20.67
C ALA A 191 -5.49 -6.78 -20.01
N MET A 192 -5.99 -5.54 -20.07
CA MET A 192 -7.31 -5.18 -19.56
C MET A 192 -8.44 -5.85 -20.36
N THR A 193 -8.35 -5.89 -21.68
CA THR A 193 -9.39 -6.47 -22.54
C THR A 193 -9.41 -8.00 -22.53
N GLU A 194 -8.26 -8.66 -22.30
CA GLU A 194 -8.17 -10.12 -22.22
C GLU A 194 -8.48 -10.66 -20.82
N SER A 195 -8.15 -9.94 -19.75
CA SER A 195 -8.45 -10.40 -18.38
C SER A 195 -9.94 -10.32 -18.02
N ALA A 196 -10.72 -9.56 -18.79
CA ALA A 196 -12.13 -9.34 -18.55
C ALA A 196 -13.02 -10.60 -18.70
N PRO A 197 -12.88 -11.45 -19.73
CA PRO A 197 -13.78 -12.59 -19.94
C PRO A 197 -13.28 -13.90 -19.29
N THR A 198 -12.00 -14.01 -18.95
CA THR A 198 -11.39 -15.26 -18.43
C THR A 198 -11.72 -15.53 -16.96
N VAL A 199 -12.21 -14.52 -16.25
CA VAL A 199 -12.66 -14.67 -14.86
C VAL A 199 -14.12 -15.09 -14.86
N CYS A 200 -14.35 -16.36 -14.52
CA CYS A 200 -15.64 -17.00 -14.24
C CYS A 200 -16.48 -17.51 -15.43
N ILE A 201 -16.01 -18.61 -16.01
CA ILE A 201 -16.92 -19.70 -16.41
C ILE A 201 -16.69 -20.86 -15.44
N ASP A 202 -17.31 -20.81 -14.25
CA ASP A 202 -17.55 -22.03 -13.50
C ASP A 202 -18.85 -22.63 -14.04
N ARG A 203 -18.70 -23.60 -14.94
CA ARG A 203 -19.74 -24.15 -15.83
C ARG A 203 -20.86 -24.94 -15.11
N ARG A 204 -20.98 -24.84 -13.78
CA ARG A 204 -21.78 -25.77 -12.96
C ARG A 204 -23.12 -25.23 -12.45
N ASP A 205 -23.34 -23.92 -12.38
CA ASP A 205 -24.60 -23.36 -11.87
C ASP A 205 -25.15 -22.25 -12.78
N MET A 206 -25.67 -22.62 -13.97
CA MET A 206 -26.41 -21.72 -14.86
C MET A 206 -27.91 -21.98 -14.76
N THR A 207 -28.57 -21.39 -13.76
CA THR A 207 -30.03 -21.22 -13.74
C THR A 207 -30.47 -19.77 -13.98
N ASP A 208 -29.58 -18.78 -13.84
CA ASP A 208 -29.87 -17.36 -14.09
C ASP A 208 -28.69 -16.62 -14.76
N VAL A 209 -28.80 -16.43 -16.08
CA VAL A 209 -27.81 -15.75 -16.93
C VAL A 209 -27.66 -14.27 -16.55
N PHE A 210 -28.72 -13.64 -16.04
CA PHE A 210 -28.73 -12.22 -15.72
C PHE A 210 -27.98 -11.94 -14.41
N ALA A 211 -28.21 -12.75 -13.37
CA ALA A 211 -27.43 -12.67 -12.12
C ALA A 211 -25.94 -12.97 -12.34
N ALA A 212 -25.61 -13.91 -13.24
CA ALA A 212 -24.24 -14.18 -13.65
C ALA A 212 -23.60 -12.96 -14.35
N SER A 213 -24.33 -12.29 -15.25
CA SER A 213 -23.84 -11.09 -15.95
C SER A 213 -23.56 -9.91 -15.00
N GLN A 214 -24.40 -9.67 -14.00
CA GLN A 214 -24.20 -8.58 -13.04
C GLN A 214 -22.99 -8.80 -12.13
N ARG A 215 -22.80 -10.05 -11.64
CA ARG A 215 -21.60 -10.43 -10.88
C ARG A 215 -20.34 -10.21 -11.71
N ASN A 216 -20.39 -10.56 -12.99
CA ASN A 216 -19.25 -10.36 -13.89
C ASN A 216 -18.92 -8.87 -14.06
N ILE A 217 -19.92 -8.00 -14.25
CA ILE A 217 -19.67 -6.55 -14.36
C ILE A 217 -19.10 -5.96 -13.06
N ALA A 218 -19.58 -6.42 -11.90
CA ALA A 218 -19.02 -5.99 -10.61
C ALA A 218 -17.54 -6.37 -10.47
N THR A 219 -17.18 -7.62 -10.78
CA THR A 219 -15.80 -8.11 -10.77
C THR A 219 -14.90 -7.33 -11.74
N LEU A 220 -15.41 -7.00 -12.94
CA LEU A 220 -14.68 -6.17 -13.90
C LEU A 220 -14.38 -4.78 -13.36
N TYR A 221 -15.35 -4.21 -12.66
CA TYR A 221 -15.18 -2.92 -12.03
C TYR A 221 -14.19 -2.97 -10.86
N GLU A 222 -14.17 -4.04 -10.06
CA GLU A 222 -13.13 -4.29 -9.05
C GLU A 222 -11.73 -4.32 -9.68
N PHE A 223 -11.56 -5.04 -10.79
CA PHE A 223 -10.28 -5.10 -11.51
C PHE A 223 -9.85 -3.75 -12.04
N TRP A 224 -10.79 -3.04 -12.66
CA TRP A 224 -10.52 -1.72 -13.19
C TRP A 224 -10.14 -0.75 -12.05
N CYS A 225 -10.83 -0.79 -10.91
CA CYS A 225 -10.51 -0.02 -9.72
C CYS A 225 -9.12 -0.34 -9.16
N PHE A 226 -8.74 -1.63 -9.13
CA PHE A 226 -7.40 -2.02 -8.72
C PHE A 226 -6.34 -1.43 -9.65
N LEU A 227 -6.51 -1.55 -10.96
CA LEU A 227 -5.55 -1.01 -11.92
C LEU A 227 -5.50 0.52 -11.87
N ALA A 228 -6.64 1.16 -11.57
CA ALA A 228 -6.72 2.59 -11.35
C ALA A 228 -5.94 3.03 -10.10
N LEU A 229 -6.04 2.27 -9.01
CA LEU A 229 -5.22 2.47 -7.80
C LEU A 229 -3.74 2.24 -8.06
N VAL A 230 -3.37 1.18 -8.79
CA VAL A 230 -1.96 0.90 -9.14
C VAL A 230 -1.36 2.04 -9.98
N ASP A 231 -2.12 2.55 -10.94
CA ASP A 231 -1.70 3.65 -11.80
C ASP A 231 -1.61 4.98 -11.04
N SER A 232 -2.56 5.24 -10.14
CA SER A 232 -2.54 6.38 -9.22
C SER A 232 -1.32 6.34 -8.29
N LEU A 233 -1.07 5.19 -7.64
CA LEU A 233 0.14 4.97 -6.85
C LEU A 233 1.40 5.10 -7.70
N GLY A 234 1.38 4.64 -8.96
CA GLY A 234 2.51 4.76 -9.87
C GLY A 234 2.86 6.23 -10.17
N ARG A 235 1.86 7.08 -10.40
CA ARG A 235 2.06 8.52 -10.55
C ARG A 235 2.58 9.17 -9.27
N VAL A 236 1.96 8.85 -8.13
CA VAL A 236 2.33 9.43 -6.83
C VAL A 236 3.74 9.00 -6.40
N CYS A 237 4.12 7.74 -6.64
CA CYS A 237 5.43 7.19 -6.29
C CYS A 237 6.51 7.44 -7.35
N GLY A 238 6.13 7.81 -8.58
CA GLY A 238 7.05 8.10 -9.68
C GLY A 238 7.52 6.86 -10.47
N GLU A 239 6.90 5.70 -10.28
CA GLU A 239 7.19 4.47 -11.04
C GLU A 239 5.89 3.75 -11.42
N ASP A 240 5.63 3.60 -12.71
CA ASP A 240 4.50 2.82 -13.22
C ASP A 240 4.77 1.32 -13.07
N GLN A 241 3.83 0.62 -12.42
CA GLN A 241 3.86 -0.84 -12.25
C GLN A 241 2.60 -1.54 -12.76
N THR A 242 1.70 -0.84 -13.46
CA THR A 242 0.39 -1.38 -13.86
C THR A 242 0.52 -2.65 -14.71
N ALA A 243 1.50 -2.70 -15.61
CA ALA A 243 1.75 -3.89 -16.43
C ALA A 243 2.15 -5.15 -15.61
N ARG A 244 2.72 -4.97 -14.41
CA ARG A 244 3.13 -6.08 -13.52
C ARG A 244 1.97 -6.72 -12.77
N ALA A 245 0.79 -6.11 -12.78
CA ALA A 245 -0.43 -6.68 -12.20
C ALA A 245 -0.88 -7.97 -12.88
N PHE A 246 -0.45 -8.18 -14.13
CA PHE A 246 -0.92 -9.25 -14.98
C PHE A 246 0.09 -10.41 -15.10
N THR A 247 -0.45 -11.59 -15.36
CA THR A 247 0.23 -12.85 -15.67
C THR A 247 -0.35 -13.50 -16.90
N VAL A 248 0.39 -14.44 -17.49
CA VAL A 248 -0.11 -15.28 -18.57
C VAL A 248 -0.94 -16.40 -17.97
N ALA A 249 -2.08 -16.70 -18.59
CA ALA A 249 -2.92 -17.84 -18.27
C ALA A 249 -2.25 -19.16 -18.71
N GLY A 250 -2.87 -20.30 -18.36
CA GLY A 250 -2.34 -21.62 -18.69
C GLY A 250 -2.16 -21.89 -20.20
N ASP A 251 -2.87 -21.14 -21.06
CA ASP A 251 -2.80 -21.24 -22.52
C ASP A 251 -1.58 -20.52 -23.14
N GLY A 252 -0.78 -19.80 -22.34
CA GLY A 252 0.43 -19.13 -22.79
C GLY A 252 0.21 -17.81 -23.55
N ILE A 253 -1.04 -17.34 -23.68
CA ILE A 253 -1.43 -16.20 -24.53
C ILE A 253 -2.38 -15.26 -23.80
N SER A 254 -3.43 -15.79 -23.16
CA SER A 254 -4.40 -14.98 -22.44
C SER A 254 -3.75 -14.37 -21.20
N MET A 255 -4.21 -13.19 -20.80
CA MET A 255 -3.72 -12.52 -19.59
C MET A 255 -4.73 -12.68 -18.46
N THR A 256 -4.23 -12.99 -17.25
CA THR A 256 -5.00 -13.04 -16.01
C THR A 256 -4.37 -12.12 -14.98
N MET A 257 -5.15 -11.63 -14.03
CA MET A 257 -4.61 -10.88 -12.90
C MET A 257 -4.24 -11.82 -11.76
N ARG A 258 -3.14 -11.52 -11.08
CA ARG A 258 -2.80 -12.19 -9.82
C ARG A 258 -3.76 -11.71 -8.72
N ALA A 259 -4.18 -12.60 -7.83
CA ALA A 259 -5.00 -12.28 -6.66
C ALA A 259 -4.32 -12.77 -5.37
N GLY A 260 -4.78 -12.29 -4.22
CA GLY A 260 -4.22 -12.66 -2.92
C GLY A 260 -2.82 -12.11 -2.72
N ASP A 261 -1.94 -12.86 -2.04
CA ASP A 261 -0.55 -12.41 -1.80
C ASP A 261 0.28 -12.32 -3.09
N ALA A 262 -0.04 -13.12 -4.11
CA ALA A 262 0.68 -13.10 -5.39
C ALA A 262 0.45 -11.80 -6.19
N SER A 263 -0.62 -11.05 -5.88
CA SER A 263 -0.96 -9.78 -6.53
C SER A 263 -0.08 -8.60 -6.13
N LYS A 264 0.83 -8.80 -5.16
CA LYS A 264 1.61 -7.75 -4.55
C LYS A 264 2.43 -6.96 -5.57
N LEU A 265 2.20 -5.65 -5.63
CA LEU A 265 3.09 -4.68 -6.26
C LEU A 265 3.69 -3.76 -5.20
N SER A 266 4.90 -3.26 -5.43
CA SER A 266 5.71 -2.59 -4.41
C SER A 266 6.45 -1.38 -4.95
N TRP A 267 6.34 -0.26 -4.26
CA TRP A 267 7.12 0.95 -4.49
C TRP A 267 8.00 1.27 -3.27
N SER A 268 9.11 1.93 -3.54
CA SER A 268 9.94 2.57 -2.51
C SER A 268 9.97 4.06 -2.81
N VAL A 269 9.55 4.88 -1.85
CA VAL A 269 9.37 6.31 -2.06
C VAL A 269 9.89 7.07 -0.85
N ARG A 270 10.50 8.24 -1.08
CA ARG A 270 10.91 9.13 0.00
C ARG A 270 9.96 10.32 0.06
N ARG A 271 9.48 10.64 1.25
CA ARG A 271 8.65 11.83 1.53
C ARG A 271 9.30 12.60 2.68
N GLY A 272 9.70 13.84 2.41
CA GLY A 272 10.62 14.56 3.29
C GLY A 272 11.88 13.74 3.54
N ASP A 273 12.20 13.52 4.82
CA ASP A 273 13.38 12.75 5.23
C ASP A 273 13.13 11.28 5.55
N ARG A 274 11.89 10.79 5.36
CA ARG A 274 11.53 9.42 5.72
C ARG A 274 11.35 8.55 4.47
N PRO A 275 12.11 7.45 4.33
CA PRO A 275 11.83 6.44 3.30
C PRO A 275 10.62 5.60 3.71
N LEU A 276 9.73 5.36 2.75
CA LEU A 276 8.53 4.56 2.89
C LEU A 276 8.54 3.43 1.86
N ARG A 277 8.03 2.27 2.28
CA ARG A 277 7.63 1.17 1.40
C ARG A 277 6.11 1.20 1.25
N VAL A 278 5.64 1.21 0.00
CA VAL A 278 4.23 1.13 -0.33
C VAL A 278 3.99 -0.18 -1.07
N ASP A 279 3.07 -1.01 -0.59
CA ASP A 279 2.66 -2.24 -1.24
C ASP A 279 1.15 -2.18 -1.54
N ILE A 280 0.70 -2.67 -2.69
CA ILE A 280 -0.73 -2.85 -2.99
C ILE A 280 -1.03 -4.31 -3.28
N PHE A 281 -2.21 -4.75 -2.87
CA PHE A 281 -2.72 -6.09 -3.07
C PHE A 281 -4.13 -6.04 -3.65
N PHE A 282 -4.40 -6.97 -4.56
CA PHE A 282 -5.72 -7.28 -5.08
C PHE A 282 -6.30 -8.51 -4.38
N ASN A 283 -7.50 -8.37 -3.81
CA ASN A 283 -8.26 -9.48 -3.24
C ASN A 283 -7.48 -10.29 -2.19
N ARG A 284 -6.71 -9.60 -1.33
CA ARG A 284 -5.96 -10.20 -0.23
C ARG A 284 -6.91 -10.60 0.91
N THR A 285 -6.78 -11.83 1.37
CA THR A 285 -7.50 -12.33 2.55
C THR A 285 -6.72 -12.01 3.82
N PHE A 286 -7.38 -11.35 4.76
CA PHE A 286 -6.89 -11.08 6.10
C PHE A 286 -7.48 -12.13 7.04
N ALA A 287 -6.73 -13.23 7.23
CA ALA A 287 -7.17 -14.38 8.02
C ALA A 287 -7.12 -14.11 9.53
N ARG A 288 -7.93 -14.84 10.30
CA ARG A 288 -7.93 -14.75 11.77
C ARG A 288 -6.61 -15.22 12.41
N ALA A 289 -6.01 -16.26 11.83
CA ALA A 289 -4.80 -16.90 12.38
C ALA A 289 -3.51 -16.09 12.19
N ASP A 290 -3.58 -14.92 11.54
CA ASP A 290 -2.43 -14.00 11.43
C ASP A 290 -2.52 -12.97 12.56
N ASP A 291 -1.93 -13.28 13.71
CA ASP A 291 -2.00 -12.44 14.91
C ASP A 291 -1.39 -11.04 14.74
N ARG A 292 -0.62 -10.81 13.66
CA ARG A 292 0.08 -9.53 13.44
C ARG A 292 -0.54 -8.68 12.35
N ARG A 293 -1.20 -9.29 11.37
CA ARG A 293 -1.73 -8.60 10.17
C ARG A 293 -3.11 -9.09 9.76
N GLY A 294 -3.75 -9.92 10.58
CA GLY A 294 -5.02 -10.55 10.29
C GLY A 294 -6.23 -9.77 10.75
N SER A 295 -7.38 -10.43 10.65
CA SER A 295 -8.64 -9.94 11.21
C SER A 295 -8.84 -10.47 12.63
N TRP A 296 -9.37 -9.65 13.53
CA TRP A 296 -9.61 -10.04 14.93
C TRP A 296 -10.66 -11.16 15.08
N SER A 297 -11.58 -11.27 14.12
CA SER A 297 -12.73 -12.18 14.21
C SER A 297 -12.84 -13.09 13.00
N GLN A 298 -13.55 -12.67 11.96
CA GLN A 298 -13.76 -13.42 10.72
C GLN A 298 -12.80 -12.96 9.63
N ALA A 299 -12.47 -13.86 8.69
CA ALA A 299 -11.62 -13.50 7.57
C ALA A 299 -12.26 -12.36 6.75
N MET A 300 -11.51 -11.28 6.55
CA MET A 300 -11.94 -10.14 5.74
C MET A 300 -11.20 -10.15 4.41
N ARG A 301 -11.90 -9.77 3.34
CA ARG A 301 -11.33 -9.69 1.99
C ARG A 301 -11.81 -8.41 1.31
N PRO A 302 -11.09 -7.30 1.48
CA PRO A 302 -11.29 -6.10 0.68
C PRO A 302 -10.80 -6.30 -0.75
N ASP A 303 -11.40 -5.59 -1.71
CA ASP A 303 -11.05 -5.74 -3.13
C ASP A 303 -9.63 -5.25 -3.41
N CYS A 304 -9.25 -4.11 -2.84
CA CYS A 304 -7.89 -3.59 -2.88
C CYS A 304 -7.39 -3.23 -1.48
N SER A 305 -6.11 -3.47 -1.22
CA SER A 305 -5.47 -3.10 0.05
C SER A 305 -4.10 -2.49 -0.19
N VAL A 306 -3.88 -1.29 0.34
CA VAL A 306 -2.60 -0.58 0.29
C VAL A 306 -1.96 -0.63 1.67
N ARG A 307 -0.71 -1.07 1.73
CA ARG A 307 0.12 -1.07 2.92
C ARG A 307 1.22 -0.05 2.79
N ILE A 308 1.38 0.82 3.78
CA ILE A 308 2.42 1.82 3.84
C ILE A 308 3.22 1.59 5.12
N ARG A 309 4.54 1.42 5.01
CA ARG A 309 5.41 1.27 6.19
C ARG A 309 6.64 2.18 6.09
N PRO A 310 7.05 2.83 7.17
CA PRO A 310 8.34 3.50 7.21
C PRO A 310 9.48 2.47 7.14
N GLU A 311 10.57 2.80 6.45
CA GLU A 311 11.79 1.97 6.40
C GLU A 311 12.94 2.57 7.23
N GLY A 312 12.76 3.77 7.75
CA GLY A 312 13.74 4.48 8.57
C GLY A 312 13.08 5.51 9.48
N SER A 313 13.89 6.11 10.35
CA SER A 313 13.43 7.08 11.34
C SER A 313 12.27 6.52 12.18
N THR A 314 12.43 5.30 12.69
CA THR A 314 11.49 4.66 13.62
C THR A 314 12.02 4.80 15.04
N PRO A 315 11.17 5.06 16.04
CA PRO A 315 11.59 5.07 17.45
C PRO A 315 12.28 3.77 17.84
N LEU A 316 13.36 3.83 18.63
CA LEU A 316 14.16 2.66 19.02
C LEU A 316 13.35 1.55 19.71
N ARG A 317 12.26 1.94 20.40
CA ARG A 317 11.41 1.01 21.14
C ARG A 317 10.45 0.20 20.26
N VAL A 318 10.21 0.59 19.01
CA VAL A 318 9.16 -0.01 18.16
C VAL A 318 9.74 -0.33 16.78
N SER A 319 9.42 -1.51 16.27
CA SER A 319 9.85 -1.94 14.94
C SER A 319 9.09 -1.21 13.83
N ALA A 320 9.72 -1.08 12.67
CA ALA A 320 9.08 -0.51 11.47
C ALA A 320 7.77 -1.22 11.06
N GLN A 321 7.63 -2.51 11.39
CA GLN A 321 6.43 -3.29 11.06
C GLN A 321 5.24 -2.92 11.94
N GLU A 322 5.48 -2.51 13.18
CA GLU A 322 4.43 -2.13 14.12
C GLU A 322 3.87 -0.73 13.82
N LEU A 323 4.61 0.08 13.07
CA LEU A 323 4.17 1.37 12.55
C LEU A 323 3.59 1.28 11.13
N GLU A 324 3.38 0.08 10.58
CA GLU A 324 2.74 -0.07 9.28
C GLU A 324 1.27 0.36 9.33
N VAL A 325 0.80 0.93 8.22
CA VAL A 325 -0.57 1.43 8.04
C VAL A 325 -1.22 0.70 6.88
N TRP A 326 -2.46 0.26 7.08
CA TRP A 326 -3.29 -0.30 6.03
C TRP A 326 -4.44 0.63 5.62
N LEU A 327 -4.65 0.71 4.31
CA LEU A 327 -5.82 1.31 3.68
C LEU A 327 -6.55 0.25 2.85
N HIS A 328 -7.86 0.18 2.97
CA HIS A 328 -8.68 -0.76 2.20
C HIS A 328 -9.64 -0.03 1.26
N PHE A 329 -9.86 -0.59 0.08
CA PHE A 329 -10.79 -0.06 -0.90
C PHE A 329 -11.72 -1.16 -1.40
N ASP A 330 -13.01 -0.85 -1.49
CA ASP A 330 -14.05 -1.75 -1.97
C ASP A 330 -14.76 -1.10 -3.15
N ALA A 331 -14.76 -1.77 -4.29
CA ALA A 331 -15.39 -1.30 -5.51
C ALA A 331 -16.87 -1.69 -5.50
N LYS A 332 -17.74 -0.69 -5.65
CA LYS A 332 -19.18 -0.88 -5.73
C LYS A 332 -19.71 -0.45 -7.08
N TYR A 333 -19.98 -1.43 -7.94
CA TYR A 333 -20.65 -1.21 -9.21
C TYR A 333 -22.17 -1.34 -9.05
N ARG A 334 -22.94 -0.36 -9.55
CA ARG A 334 -24.41 -0.42 -9.56
C ARG A 334 -24.94 -0.11 -10.95
N VAL A 335 -25.58 -1.12 -11.54
CA VAL A 335 -26.09 -1.11 -12.93
C VAL A 335 -27.20 -0.05 -13.10
N ASP A 336 -28.00 0.19 -12.06
CA ASP A 336 -29.15 1.12 -12.10
C ASP A 336 -28.75 2.56 -12.48
N ASN A 337 -27.55 3.01 -12.08
CA ASN A 337 -27.04 4.33 -12.40
C ASN A 337 -26.71 4.49 -13.89
N LEU A 338 -26.27 3.41 -14.56
CA LEU A 338 -25.98 3.44 -15.99
C LEU A 338 -27.27 3.44 -16.81
N LEU A 339 -28.28 2.68 -16.39
CA LEU A 339 -29.61 2.68 -17.02
C LEU A 339 -30.31 4.03 -16.91
N ALA A 340 -30.19 4.72 -15.77
CA ALA A 340 -30.67 6.09 -15.62
C ALA A 340 -29.93 7.06 -16.57
N GLN A 341 -28.60 6.95 -16.66
CA GLN A 341 -27.78 7.79 -17.54
C GLN A 341 -27.97 7.49 -19.04
N LEU A 342 -28.23 6.22 -19.41
CA LEU A 342 -28.53 5.83 -20.79
C LEU A 342 -29.94 6.20 -21.23
N LYS A 343 -30.87 6.39 -20.27
CA LYS A 343 -32.22 6.91 -20.52
C LYS A 343 -32.23 8.44 -20.67
N THR A 344 -31.21 9.14 -20.19
CA THR A 344 -31.09 10.59 -20.32
C THR A 344 -30.33 10.89 -21.62
N GLY A 345 -31.05 11.17 -22.71
CA GLY A 345 -30.46 11.74 -23.92
C GLY A 345 -30.01 13.19 -23.70
N PRO A 346 -29.29 13.82 -24.65
CA PRO A 346 -28.81 15.19 -24.50
C PRO A 346 -29.94 16.25 -24.38
N ASP A 347 -31.18 15.90 -24.75
CA ASP A 347 -32.32 16.82 -24.84
C ASP A 347 -33.56 16.25 -24.12
N SER A 348 -33.56 16.17 -22.79
CA SER A 348 -34.80 15.95 -22.05
C SER A 348 -34.82 16.70 -20.72
N ASP A 349 -35.35 17.93 -20.76
CA ASP A 349 -35.77 18.73 -19.60
C ASP A 349 -37.09 18.18 -19.02
N GLU A 350 -37.06 16.98 -18.45
CA GLU A 350 -38.18 16.49 -17.62
C GLU A 350 -37.73 16.31 -16.18
N GLN A 351 -38.27 17.19 -15.32
CA GLN A 351 -38.15 17.16 -13.86
C GLN A 351 -38.76 15.86 -13.32
N PHE A 352 -37.90 14.88 -13.04
CA PHE A 352 -38.26 13.72 -12.21
C PHE A 352 -38.08 14.07 -10.73
N GLU A 353 -39.14 13.80 -9.97
CA GLU A 353 -39.29 14.07 -8.53
C GLU A 353 -38.05 13.68 -7.69
N GLU A 354 -37.64 14.63 -6.86
CA GLU A 354 -36.37 14.73 -6.14
C GLU A 354 -36.28 13.86 -4.86
N SER A 355 -36.91 12.68 -4.85
CA SER A 355 -37.06 11.89 -3.63
C SER A 355 -36.84 10.38 -3.81
N ALA A 356 -35.68 9.98 -4.36
CA ALA A 356 -35.00 8.71 -4.04
C ALA A 356 -33.62 8.59 -4.74
N THR A 357 -32.56 9.00 -4.04
CA THR A 357 -31.18 8.48 -4.17
C THR A 357 -30.48 8.53 -5.55
N VAL A 358 -30.02 9.73 -5.92
CA VAL A 358 -28.92 9.92 -6.87
C VAL A 358 -27.59 9.42 -6.25
N GLY A 359 -27.15 8.21 -6.61
CA GLY A 359 -25.74 7.78 -6.71
C GLY A 359 -24.75 8.06 -5.56
N GLY A 360 -25.13 7.96 -4.29
CA GLY A 360 -24.18 7.95 -3.15
C GLY A 360 -23.81 6.53 -2.69
N ALA A 361 -22.68 6.36 -1.99
CA ALA A 361 -22.40 5.14 -1.23
C ALA A 361 -23.56 4.92 -0.24
N LYS A 362 -24.24 3.77 -0.30
CA LYS A 362 -25.33 3.51 0.66
C LYS A 362 -24.72 3.39 2.04
N ARG A 363 -25.54 3.66 3.06
CA ARG A 363 -25.20 3.44 4.47
C ARG A 363 -24.52 2.08 4.70
N ASP A 364 -25.01 1.03 4.05
CA ASP A 364 -24.48 -0.33 4.17
C ASP A 364 -23.04 -0.47 3.64
N ASP A 365 -22.71 0.21 2.54
CA ASP A 365 -21.35 0.21 1.98
C ASP A 365 -20.37 0.91 2.95
N LEU A 366 -20.81 2.02 3.57
CA LEU A 366 -20.03 2.72 4.59
C LEU A 366 -19.91 1.91 5.89
N LEU A 367 -20.96 1.20 6.30
CA LEU A 367 -20.90 0.26 7.44
C LEU A 367 -19.90 -0.86 7.20
N LYS A 368 -19.80 -1.37 5.96
CA LYS A 368 -18.74 -2.32 5.59
C LYS A 368 -17.35 -1.72 5.77
N MET A 369 -17.17 -0.43 5.48
CA MET A 369 -15.87 0.24 5.67
C MET A 369 -15.52 0.41 7.16
N HIS A 370 -16.52 0.69 8.01
CA HIS A 370 -16.33 0.64 9.47
C HIS A 370 -15.90 -0.76 9.93
N ALA A 371 -16.55 -1.81 9.41
CA ALA A 371 -16.21 -3.18 9.74
C ALA A 371 -14.76 -3.52 9.34
N TYR A 372 -14.29 -3.11 8.16
CA TYR A 372 -12.88 -3.32 7.77
C TYR A 372 -11.91 -2.57 8.68
N ARG A 373 -12.18 -1.29 8.96
CA ARG A 373 -11.33 -0.47 9.84
C ARG A 373 -11.17 -1.08 11.22
N ASP A 374 -12.25 -1.60 11.78
CA ASP A 374 -12.24 -2.11 13.15
C ASP A 374 -11.82 -3.59 13.22
N ALA A 375 -12.13 -4.40 12.20
CA ALA A 375 -11.85 -5.83 12.19
C ALA A 375 -10.43 -6.19 11.73
N ILE A 376 -9.80 -5.42 10.84
CA ILE A 376 -8.47 -5.73 10.31
C ILE A 376 -7.41 -4.93 11.08
N SER A 377 -6.42 -5.63 11.63
CA SER A 377 -5.36 -5.01 12.44
C SER A 377 -4.60 -3.92 11.67
N ARG A 378 -4.31 -2.80 12.35
CA ARG A 378 -3.55 -1.64 11.83
C ARG A 378 -4.18 -0.95 10.61
N THR A 379 -5.49 -1.07 10.45
CA THR A 379 -6.23 -0.31 9.44
C THR A 379 -6.42 1.13 9.88
N ALA A 380 -5.83 2.08 9.14
CA ALA A 380 -6.06 3.50 9.37
C ALA A 380 -7.19 4.08 8.50
N GLY A 381 -7.56 3.40 7.41
CA GLY A 381 -8.71 3.84 6.63
C GLY A 381 -9.30 2.80 5.69
N ALA A 382 -10.58 2.99 5.37
CA ALA A 382 -11.32 2.14 4.46
C ALA A 382 -12.28 2.98 3.62
N TYR A 383 -12.30 2.76 2.30
CA TYR A 383 -12.97 3.64 1.35
C TYR A 383 -13.75 2.86 0.29
N VAL A 384 -14.87 3.42 -0.17
CA VAL A 384 -15.66 2.87 -1.27
C VAL A 384 -15.23 3.52 -2.59
N LEU A 385 -14.99 2.74 -3.63
CA LEU A 385 -14.81 3.22 -5.00
C LEU A 385 -16.10 3.01 -5.78
N TYR A 386 -16.67 4.04 -6.39
CA TYR A 386 -17.95 3.93 -7.11
C TYR A 386 -17.95 4.67 -8.45
N PRO A 387 -18.70 4.19 -9.46
CA PRO A 387 -18.76 4.79 -10.78
C PRO A 387 -19.66 6.05 -10.76
N GLY A 388 -19.17 7.13 -10.17
CA GLY A 388 -19.84 8.44 -10.06
C GLY A 388 -18.98 9.59 -10.57
N SER A 389 -19.54 10.80 -10.57
CA SER A 389 -18.90 12.03 -11.05
C SER A 389 -18.53 13.01 -9.94
N GLU A 390 -19.18 12.94 -8.79
CA GLU A 390 -18.96 13.85 -7.66
C GLU A 390 -18.30 13.12 -6.50
N ILE A 391 -17.37 13.78 -5.80
CA ILE A 391 -16.83 13.28 -4.54
C ILE A 391 -17.92 13.44 -3.49
N LYS A 392 -18.57 12.33 -3.12
CA LYS A 392 -19.54 12.32 -2.03
C LYS A 392 -18.84 11.86 -0.76
N ASP A 393 -18.80 12.74 0.22
CA ASP A 393 -18.46 12.41 1.62
C ASP A 393 -17.08 11.76 1.82
N ILE A 394 -15.99 12.49 1.55
CA ILE A 394 -14.76 12.29 2.35
C ILE A 394 -15.03 12.95 3.71
N ARG A 395 -15.84 12.30 4.55
CA ARG A 395 -16.12 12.78 5.89
C ARG A 395 -14.88 12.56 6.74
N ARG A 396 -14.05 13.59 6.85
CA ARG A 396 -13.16 13.72 7.99
C ARG A 396 -14.06 13.91 9.21
N HIS A 397 -13.89 13.05 10.21
CA HIS A 397 -14.60 13.23 11.47
C HIS A 397 -14.29 14.65 12.00
N PRO A 398 -15.27 15.46 12.44
CA PRO A 398 -15.03 16.86 12.82
C PRO A 398 -13.94 17.04 13.90
N GLY A 399 -13.74 16.03 14.75
CA GLY A 399 -12.68 15.97 15.77
C GLY A 399 -11.28 15.59 15.27
N PHE A 400 -11.13 15.14 14.02
CA PHE A 400 -9.85 14.71 13.42
C PHE A 400 -9.48 15.64 12.26
N LYS A 401 -8.46 16.47 12.47
CA LYS A 401 -7.92 17.39 11.46
C LYS A 401 -6.89 16.74 10.53
N GLU A 402 -6.47 15.52 10.87
CA GLU A 402 -5.49 14.73 10.12
C GLU A 402 -6.16 13.95 8.97
N VAL A 403 -5.35 13.48 8.01
CA VAL A 403 -5.83 12.70 6.87
C VAL A 403 -6.27 11.29 7.31
N LEU A 404 -5.57 10.75 8.31
CA LEU A 404 -5.87 9.47 8.94
C LEU A 404 -6.16 9.68 10.44
N PRO A 405 -6.98 8.81 11.06
CA PRO A 405 -7.77 7.76 10.41
C PRO A 405 -8.94 8.33 9.58
N GLY A 406 -9.38 7.61 8.54
CA GLY A 406 -10.37 8.10 7.58
C GLY A 406 -11.28 7.04 6.96
N LEU A 407 -12.54 7.40 6.71
CA LEU A 407 -13.53 6.62 5.97
C LEU A 407 -14.19 7.52 4.94
N GLY A 408 -14.61 6.97 3.81
CA GLY A 408 -15.31 7.77 2.80
C GLY A 408 -15.55 7.03 1.50
N ALA A 409 -15.92 7.77 0.46
CA ALA A 409 -16.12 7.22 -0.86
C ALA A 409 -15.46 8.11 -1.93
N PHE A 410 -14.84 7.49 -2.92
CA PHE A 410 -14.24 8.16 -4.07
C PHE A 410 -14.99 7.80 -5.36
N PRO A 411 -15.39 8.79 -6.16
CA PRO A 411 -15.85 8.57 -7.51
C PRO A 411 -14.67 8.11 -8.36
N LEU A 412 -14.83 7.00 -9.07
CA LEU A 412 -13.83 6.47 -9.96
C LEU A 412 -14.55 5.86 -11.18
N ARG A 413 -14.53 6.57 -12.30
CA ARG A 413 -15.23 6.14 -13.52
C ARG A 413 -14.25 6.02 -14.70
N PRO A 414 -14.41 5.00 -15.56
CA PRO A 414 -13.77 5.00 -16.88
C PRO A 414 -14.31 6.19 -17.69
N ARG A 415 -13.43 7.12 -18.09
CA ARG A 415 -13.77 8.26 -18.94
C ARG A 415 -12.91 8.23 -20.20
N SER A 416 -13.42 8.82 -21.28
CA SER A 416 -12.73 8.94 -22.57
C SER A 416 -11.55 9.92 -22.56
N ASP A 417 -11.42 10.75 -21.51
CA ASP A 417 -10.29 11.67 -21.28
C ASP A 417 -9.12 11.01 -20.52
N GLY A 418 -9.16 9.68 -20.36
CA GLY A 418 -8.15 8.87 -19.71
C GLY A 418 -8.25 8.82 -18.18
N LEU A 419 -7.59 7.81 -17.60
CA LEU A 419 -7.58 7.57 -16.16
C LEU A 419 -7.03 8.73 -15.29
N PRO A 420 -6.03 9.52 -15.72
CA PRO A 420 -5.51 10.64 -14.92
C PRO A 420 -6.58 11.70 -14.60
N SER A 421 -7.47 11.97 -15.55
CA SER A 421 -8.55 12.95 -15.40
C SER A 421 -9.62 12.48 -14.41
N SER A 422 -9.88 11.16 -14.35
CA SER A 422 -10.91 10.58 -13.47
C SER A 422 -10.41 10.22 -12.06
N SER A 423 -9.09 10.26 -11.80
CA SER A 423 -8.48 9.83 -10.53
C SER A 423 -7.76 10.94 -9.77
N GLN A 424 -7.85 12.21 -10.19
CA GLN A 424 -7.14 13.33 -9.58
C GLN A 424 -7.36 13.46 -8.06
N ALA A 425 -8.59 13.22 -7.59
CA ALA A 425 -8.91 13.26 -6.16
C ALA A 425 -8.23 12.12 -5.38
N LEU A 426 -8.16 10.94 -5.99
CA LEU A 426 -7.49 9.77 -5.44
C LEU A 426 -5.97 9.98 -5.41
N ASP A 427 -5.39 10.54 -6.47
CA ASP A 427 -3.96 10.90 -6.55
C ASP A 427 -3.58 11.87 -5.41
N LYS A 428 -4.37 12.93 -5.23
CA LYS A 428 -4.17 13.90 -4.16
C LYS A 428 -4.28 13.23 -2.79
N PHE A 429 -5.31 12.42 -2.57
CA PHE A 429 -5.51 11.72 -1.31
C PHE A 429 -4.35 10.77 -0.98
N LEU A 430 -3.92 9.93 -1.93
CA LEU A 430 -2.80 9.02 -1.72
C LEU A 430 -1.50 9.78 -1.44
N ASN A 431 -1.26 10.90 -2.13
CA ASN A 431 -0.11 11.75 -1.83
C ASN A 431 -0.17 12.35 -0.42
N ASP A 432 -1.33 12.86 0.00
CA ASP A 432 -1.56 13.42 1.33
C ASP A 432 -1.37 12.35 2.43
N VAL A 433 -1.84 11.12 2.19
CA VAL A 433 -1.59 9.96 3.07
C VAL A 433 -0.10 9.67 3.18
N LEU A 434 0.64 9.60 2.06
CA LEU A 434 2.09 9.33 2.12
C LEU A 434 2.84 10.42 2.87
N MET A 435 2.47 11.68 2.69
CA MET A 435 3.03 12.80 3.48
C MET A 435 2.69 12.67 4.96
N HIS A 436 1.46 12.25 5.27
CA HIS A 436 0.99 12.05 6.63
C HIS A 436 1.73 10.90 7.34
N VAL A 437 1.86 9.73 6.73
CA VAL A 437 2.59 8.57 7.29
C VAL A 437 4.09 8.83 7.39
N ALA A 438 4.66 9.67 6.52
CA ALA A 438 6.06 10.08 6.62
C ALA A 438 6.34 10.98 7.85
N SER A 439 5.32 11.68 8.36
CA SER A 439 5.47 12.66 9.43
C SER A 439 5.43 12.02 10.82
N GLN A 440 6.45 12.29 11.64
CA GLN A 440 6.53 11.81 13.02
C GLN A 440 5.74 12.65 14.03
N VAL A 441 5.27 13.84 13.63
CA VAL A 441 4.57 14.77 14.53
C VAL A 441 3.05 14.59 14.52
N THR A 442 2.54 13.62 13.75
CA THR A 442 1.11 13.34 13.66
C THR A 442 0.61 12.65 14.92
N ARG A 443 -0.64 12.94 15.28
CA ARG A 443 -1.36 12.23 16.35
C ARG A 443 -1.51 10.76 15.99
N ASP A 444 -1.70 10.44 14.71
CA ASP A 444 -1.70 9.07 14.20
C ASP A 444 -0.39 8.30 14.49
N GLU A 445 0.79 8.89 14.22
CA GLU A 445 2.07 8.24 14.53
C GLU A 445 2.23 8.03 16.03
N ARG A 446 1.87 9.04 16.85
CA ARG A 446 1.88 8.92 18.31
C ARG A 446 0.96 7.79 18.78
N HIS A 447 -0.25 7.71 18.22
CA HIS A 447 -1.20 6.66 18.55
C HIS A 447 -0.65 5.27 18.21
N ARG A 448 -0.14 5.07 16.98
CA ARG A 448 0.47 3.79 16.55
C ARG A 448 1.63 3.38 17.44
N PHE A 449 2.50 4.33 17.83
CA PHE A 449 3.62 4.06 18.74
C PHE A 449 3.16 3.51 20.10
N TRP A 450 2.16 4.15 20.72
CA TRP A 450 1.66 3.73 22.02
C TRP A 450 0.85 2.44 21.95
N THR A 451 0.01 2.27 20.93
CA THR A 451 -0.68 1.01 20.66
C THR A 451 0.30 -0.15 20.50
N ALA A 452 1.37 0.03 19.72
CA ALA A 452 2.42 -0.97 19.58
C ALA A 452 3.20 -1.23 20.88
N THR A 453 3.34 -0.22 21.74
CA THR A 453 4.04 -0.36 23.02
C THR A 453 3.21 -1.13 24.04
N VAL A 454 1.91 -0.86 24.13
CA VAL A 454 0.98 -1.50 25.09
C VAL A 454 0.68 -2.95 24.72
N HIS A 455 0.65 -3.31 23.43
CA HIS A 455 0.32 -4.67 22.98
C HIS A 455 1.54 -5.58 22.77
N ARG A 456 2.66 -5.32 23.44
CA ARG A 456 3.83 -6.21 23.36
C ARG A 456 3.57 -7.51 24.10
N LEU A 457 3.95 -8.62 23.47
CA LEU A 457 3.68 -9.99 23.95
C LEU A 457 4.47 -10.37 25.21
N ASP A 458 5.52 -9.62 25.56
CA ASP A 458 6.47 -9.99 26.61
C ASP A 458 6.15 -9.36 27.99
N GLU A 459 5.11 -8.53 28.09
CA GLU A 459 4.70 -7.92 29.37
C GLU A 459 3.63 -8.75 30.09
N PRO A 460 3.79 -9.04 31.40
CA PRO A 460 2.80 -9.80 32.15
C PRO A 460 1.50 -9.01 32.30
N ILE A 461 0.37 -9.66 32.01
CA ILE A 461 -0.97 -9.10 32.27
C ILE A 461 -1.18 -9.07 33.79
N LEU A 462 -1.32 -7.87 34.35
CA LEU A 462 -1.68 -7.68 35.74
C LEU A 462 -3.20 -7.58 35.85
N GLU A 463 -3.82 -8.60 36.44
CA GLU A 463 -5.23 -8.55 36.84
C GLU A 463 -5.32 -8.01 38.26
N SER A 464 -5.78 -6.77 38.42
CA SER A 464 -5.95 -6.12 39.71
C SER A 464 -7.23 -5.28 39.72
N SER A 465 -7.94 -5.26 40.85
CA SER A 465 -9.13 -4.43 41.07
C SER A 465 -8.82 -3.08 41.74
N LEU A 466 -7.55 -2.85 42.06
CA LEU A 466 -7.09 -1.69 42.81
C LEU A 466 -7.16 -0.42 41.95
N THR A 467 -7.86 0.59 42.45
CA THR A 467 -8.06 1.88 41.76
C THR A 467 -7.63 3.06 42.63
N THR A 468 -7.44 4.22 42.01
CA THR A 468 -6.94 5.43 42.66
C THR A 468 -7.38 6.68 41.90
N ASP A 469 -7.93 7.68 42.60
CA ASP A 469 -8.59 8.85 41.99
C ASP A 469 -7.67 10.05 41.75
N PHE A 470 -6.43 10.02 42.23
CA PHE A 470 -5.52 11.18 42.17
C PHE A 470 -4.48 11.14 41.04
N LEU A 471 -4.54 10.13 40.17
CA LEU A 471 -3.61 9.99 39.04
C LEU A 471 -4.04 10.89 37.87
N ASP A 472 -3.07 11.65 37.33
CA ASP A 472 -3.30 12.50 36.15
C ASP A 472 -3.05 11.74 34.82
N GLU A 473 -2.32 10.62 34.88
CA GLU A 473 -1.93 9.76 33.76
C GLU A 473 -2.23 8.28 34.11
N PRO A 474 -2.28 7.37 33.12
CA PRO A 474 -2.42 5.94 33.39
C PRO A 474 -1.33 5.39 34.33
N PRO A 475 -1.59 4.32 35.08
CA PRO A 475 -0.63 3.79 36.07
C PRO A 475 0.77 3.47 35.52
N ALA A 476 0.85 2.95 34.29
CA ALA A 476 2.12 2.59 33.65
C ALA A 476 2.92 3.83 33.18
N ASP A 477 2.26 4.96 32.99
CA ASP A 477 2.88 6.23 32.56
C ASP A 477 3.12 7.19 33.74
N THR A 478 2.70 6.81 34.96
CA THR A 478 2.84 7.64 36.15
C THR A 478 4.06 7.21 36.96
N ASP A 479 5.10 8.05 36.94
CA ASP A 479 6.32 7.85 37.73
C ASP A 479 6.10 8.22 39.21
N VAL A 480 6.56 7.32 40.08
CA VAL A 480 6.43 7.40 41.54
C VAL A 480 7.80 7.26 42.18
N LEU A 481 8.23 8.31 42.86
CA LEU A 481 9.44 8.30 43.67
C LEU A 481 9.17 7.60 45.00
N LEU A 482 9.98 6.60 45.34
CA LEU A 482 9.97 5.96 46.65
C LEU A 482 10.88 6.74 47.59
N GLY A 483 10.27 7.39 48.58
CA GLY A 483 10.95 8.23 49.56
C GLY A 483 11.11 7.54 50.91
N PHE A 484 12.34 7.22 51.31
CA PHE A 484 12.61 6.62 52.61
C PHE A 484 12.64 7.66 53.73
N VAL A 485 11.78 7.48 54.73
CA VAL A 485 11.79 8.28 55.96
C VAL A 485 12.74 7.63 56.97
N ARG A 486 13.88 8.29 57.22
CA ARG A 486 15.00 7.76 58.01
C ARG A 486 14.67 7.60 59.49
N ASN A 487 13.96 8.57 60.07
CA ASN A 487 13.67 8.60 61.51
C ASN A 487 12.41 9.45 61.82
N PRO A 488 11.86 9.36 63.03
CA PRO A 488 10.67 10.12 63.43
C PRO A 488 10.85 11.65 63.36
N GLU A 489 12.07 12.16 63.55
CA GLU A 489 12.34 13.60 63.44
C GLU A 489 12.18 14.09 62.00
N GLN A 490 12.67 13.32 61.02
CA GLN A 490 12.51 13.63 59.61
C GLN A 490 11.03 13.56 59.23
N ARG A 491 10.28 12.57 59.74
CA ARG A 491 8.83 12.48 59.52
C ARG A 491 8.12 13.75 59.95
N ARG A 492 8.36 14.20 61.19
CA ARG A 492 7.76 15.44 61.72
C ARG A 492 8.16 16.68 60.92
N TRP A 493 9.40 16.71 60.42
CA TRP A 493 9.86 17.78 59.54
C TRP A 493 9.09 17.78 58.21
N ILE A 494 8.96 16.60 57.57
CA ILE A 494 8.17 16.44 56.33
C ILE A 494 6.72 16.86 56.55
N GLU A 495 6.08 16.43 57.64
CA GLU A 495 4.68 16.76 57.94
C GLU A 495 4.47 18.26 58.22
N ARG A 496 5.40 18.90 58.95
CA ARG A 496 5.30 20.31 59.33
C ARG A 496 5.62 21.26 58.18
N VAL A 497 6.71 20.98 57.45
CA VAL A 497 7.23 21.87 56.40
C VAL A 497 6.65 21.53 55.03
N ARG A 498 6.05 20.33 54.88
CA ARG A 498 5.56 19.79 53.61
C ARG A 498 6.65 19.74 52.55
N GLN A 499 7.83 19.30 52.96
CA GLN A 499 9.00 19.18 52.08
C GLN A 499 9.64 17.82 52.20
N TYR A 500 10.27 17.35 51.12
CA TYR A 500 11.06 16.12 51.11
C TYR A 500 12.40 16.33 50.40
N ASN A 501 13.47 15.79 50.99
CA ASN A 501 14.83 16.01 50.50
C ASN A 501 15.45 14.72 49.93
N ILE A 502 16.13 14.84 48.79
CA ILE A 502 16.96 13.79 48.21
C ILE A 502 18.41 14.26 48.11
N ARG A 503 19.33 13.30 48.10
CA ARG A 503 20.77 13.57 48.12
C ARG A 503 21.19 14.11 46.74
N ALA A 504 22.08 15.11 46.74
CA ALA A 504 22.78 15.60 45.54
C ALA A 504 24.30 15.61 45.79
N GLY A 505 25.07 15.89 44.73
CA GLY A 505 26.54 15.99 44.74
C GLY A 505 27.27 14.65 44.64
N ASP A 506 28.54 14.62 45.00
CA ASP A 506 29.42 13.45 44.82
C ASP A 506 29.34 12.46 46.00
N ARG A 507 28.16 11.89 46.22
CA ARG A 507 27.97 10.89 47.30
C ARG A 507 27.04 9.75 46.91
N ALA A 508 27.17 8.63 47.62
CA ALA A 508 26.36 7.44 47.35
C ALA A 508 24.85 7.72 47.49
N GLY A 509 24.11 7.39 46.42
CA GLY A 509 22.68 7.64 46.31
C GLY A 509 22.31 9.10 46.06
N ALA A 510 23.26 9.91 45.57
CA ALA A 510 22.96 11.22 45.02
C ALA A 510 22.25 11.10 43.68
N VAL A 511 21.30 11.99 43.46
CA VAL A 511 20.53 12.12 42.21
C VAL A 511 21.20 13.14 41.32
N GLU A 512 21.29 12.81 40.03
CA GLU A 512 21.83 13.70 39.01
C GLU A 512 20.74 14.61 38.43
N ILE A 513 21.14 15.79 37.98
CA ILE A 513 20.23 16.70 37.26
C ILE A 513 19.80 16.02 35.96
N GLY A 514 18.49 15.91 35.74
CA GLY A 514 17.92 15.20 34.59
C GLY A 514 17.63 13.71 34.84
N GLY A 515 17.92 13.20 36.04
CA GLY A 515 17.51 11.86 36.47
C GLY A 515 15.99 11.71 36.57
N ARG A 516 15.50 10.47 36.43
CA ARG A 516 14.07 10.13 36.48
C ARG A 516 13.44 10.52 37.83
N GLU A 517 14.23 10.50 38.89
CA GLU A 517 13.85 10.85 40.26
C GLU A 517 13.32 12.28 40.39
N LEU A 518 13.97 13.24 39.72
CA LEU A 518 13.54 14.64 39.72
C LEU A 518 12.33 14.89 38.82
N GLY A 519 12.00 13.94 37.93
CA GLY A 519 10.85 13.99 37.03
C GLY A 519 9.58 13.33 37.59
N ALA A 520 9.68 12.54 38.66
CA ALA A 520 8.55 11.87 39.26
C ALA A 520 7.55 12.87 39.87
N LYS A 521 6.28 12.77 39.46
CA LYS A 521 5.20 13.65 39.91
C LYS A 521 4.59 13.22 41.24
N LEU A 522 4.77 11.95 41.62
CA LEU A 522 4.26 11.37 42.86
C LEU A 522 5.42 10.91 43.74
N LEU A 523 5.19 11.00 45.06
CA LEU A 523 6.10 10.53 46.10
C LEU A 523 5.34 9.58 47.03
N LEU A 524 5.82 8.34 47.15
CA LEU A 524 5.39 7.40 48.19
C LEU A 524 6.42 7.38 49.30
N LEU A 525 6.03 7.91 50.45
CA LEU A 525 6.85 7.90 51.66
C LEU A 525 6.68 6.56 52.35
N TYR A 526 7.79 5.88 52.59
CA TYR A 526 7.83 4.61 53.29
C TYR A 526 8.87 4.64 54.40
N GLU A 527 8.68 3.78 55.39
CA GLU A 527 9.50 3.77 56.58
C GLU A 527 9.56 2.40 57.24
N ASN A 528 10.61 2.19 58.01
CA ASN A 528 10.75 1.00 58.83
C ASN A 528 10.22 1.29 60.24
N GLN A 529 9.12 0.63 60.61
CA GLN A 529 8.60 0.64 61.97
C GLN A 529 8.73 -0.76 62.58
N ASN A 530 9.55 -0.90 63.62
CA ASN A 530 9.75 -2.16 64.36
C ASN A 530 10.20 -3.35 63.49
N GLY A 531 11.01 -3.10 62.45
CA GLY A 531 11.51 -4.14 61.55
C GLY A 531 10.62 -4.40 60.33
N VAL A 532 9.45 -3.76 60.23
CA VAL A 532 8.53 -3.90 59.09
C VAL A 532 8.52 -2.61 58.28
N VAL A 533 8.77 -2.73 56.98
CA VAL A 533 8.70 -1.63 56.02
C VAL A 533 7.24 -1.42 55.60
N ARG A 534 6.73 -0.18 55.72
CA ARG A 534 5.36 0.16 55.32
C ARG A 534 5.26 1.53 54.67
N ILE A 535 4.19 1.75 53.92
CA ILE A 535 3.81 3.07 53.43
C ILE A 535 3.34 3.95 54.58
N ALA A 536 3.88 5.16 54.67
CA ALA A 536 3.52 6.18 55.65
C ALA A 536 2.55 7.22 55.05
N ARG A 537 2.88 7.74 53.86
CA ARG A 537 2.13 8.82 53.18
C ARG A 537 2.36 8.79 51.67
N ALA A 538 1.50 9.47 50.94
CA ALA A 538 1.68 9.80 49.52
C ALA A 538 1.55 11.32 49.32
N ALA A 539 2.27 11.87 48.36
CA ALA A 539 2.23 13.28 48.02
C ALA A 539 2.42 13.50 46.51
N LYS A 540 1.85 14.59 45.99
CA LYS A 540 2.25 15.18 44.72
C LYS A 540 3.51 16.03 44.93
N VAL A 541 4.47 15.87 44.02
CA VAL A 541 5.73 16.62 43.99
C VAL A 541 5.51 17.87 43.16
N MET A 542 5.64 19.05 43.76
CA MET A 542 5.31 20.31 43.11
C MET A 542 6.48 20.90 42.34
N SER A 543 7.61 21.12 43.02
CA SER A 543 8.82 21.64 42.41
C SER A 543 10.05 21.24 43.20
N TRP A 544 11.15 20.94 42.50
CA TRP A 544 12.44 20.66 43.09
C TRP A 544 13.31 21.92 43.12
N GLN A 545 13.96 22.16 44.26
CA GLN A 545 14.90 23.27 44.44
C GLN A 545 16.23 22.74 45.01
N PRO A 546 17.38 23.24 44.54
CA PRO A 546 18.65 22.96 45.20
C PRO A 546 18.66 23.63 46.56
N ALA A 547 19.11 22.91 47.58
CA ALA A 547 19.26 23.42 48.94
C ALA A 547 20.59 22.97 49.54
N THR A 548 21.21 23.84 50.33
CA THR A 548 22.40 23.50 51.09
C THR A 548 22.05 22.87 52.44
N ALA A 549 23.06 22.30 53.11
CA ALA A 549 22.91 21.86 54.49
C ALA A 549 22.44 22.98 55.43
N ALA A 550 22.86 24.23 55.19
CA ALA A 550 22.47 25.38 55.99
C ALA A 550 20.98 25.70 55.80
N ASP A 551 20.48 25.65 54.56
CA ASP A 551 19.06 25.89 54.23
C ASP A 551 18.16 24.84 54.90
N LEU A 552 18.55 23.56 54.83
CA LEU A 552 17.83 22.49 55.52
C LEU A 552 17.84 22.70 57.04
N THR A 553 18.97 23.10 57.63
CA THR A 553 19.06 23.37 59.07
C THR A 553 18.15 24.53 59.47
N ALA A 554 18.05 25.58 58.65
CA ALA A 554 17.17 26.73 58.89
C ALA A 554 15.69 26.36 58.92
N THR A 555 15.27 25.35 58.15
CA THR A 555 13.89 24.82 58.20
C THR A 555 13.66 23.84 59.36
N GLY A 556 14.70 23.52 60.14
CA GLY A 556 14.65 22.58 61.26
C GLY A 556 14.82 21.10 60.85
N TYR A 557 15.52 20.82 59.75
CA TYR A 557 15.82 19.45 59.31
C TYR A 557 16.81 18.75 60.26
N PRO A 558 16.60 17.47 60.64
CA PRO A 558 17.45 16.79 61.60
C PRO A 558 18.79 16.35 61.00
N ALA A 559 19.87 17.07 61.34
CA ALA A 559 21.26 16.72 61.07
C ALA A 559 21.54 16.35 59.58
N PRO A 560 21.64 17.34 58.67
CA PRO A 560 22.07 17.10 57.30
C PRO A 560 23.51 16.55 57.27
N ARG A 561 23.75 15.56 56.41
CA ARG A 561 25.01 14.78 56.31
C ARG A 561 25.80 15.04 55.02
N GLY A 562 25.36 15.96 54.17
CA GLY A 562 26.09 16.33 52.96
C GLY A 562 25.86 17.80 52.64
N GLU A 563 26.58 18.31 51.66
CA GLU A 563 26.64 19.75 51.40
C GLU A 563 25.43 20.26 50.62
N ILE A 564 24.95 19.46 49.65
CA ILE A 564 23.86 19.84 48.73
C ILE A 564 22.79 18.74 48.68
N TYR A 565 21.54 19.19 48.52
CA TYR A 565 20.33 18.38 48.40
C TYR A 565 19.44 18.96 47.31
N PHE A 566 18.53 18.14 46.77
CA PHE A 566 17.32 18.63 46.14
C PHE A 566 16.17 18.50 47.13
N VAL A 567 15.37 19.56 47.27
CA VAL A 567 14.21 19.60 48.15
C VAL A 567 12.97 19.83 47.31
N ALA A 568 11.98 18.97 47.48
CA ALA A 568 10.68 19.07 46.84
C ALA A 568 9.65 19.64 47.82
N ASP A 569 8.85 20.60 47.36
CA ASP A 569 7.60 20.97 48.01
C ASP A 569 6.53 19.91 47.71
N LEU A 570 5.74 19.58 48.73
CA LEU A 570 4.78 18.48 48.71
C LEU A 570 3.35 18.95 48.91
N GLU A 571 2.44 18.37 48.14
CA GLU A 571 1.01 18.38 48.41
C GLU A 571 0.57 16.97 48.81
N PHE A 572 0.22 16.77 50.09
CA PHE A 572 -0.19 15.45 50.56
C PHE A 572 -1.50 15.00 49.92
N VAL A 573 -1.52 13.73 49.53
CA VAL A 573 -2.70 13.07 48.99
C VAL A 573 -3.47 12.43 50.15
N GLU A 574 -4.64 12.99 50.47
CA GLU A 574 -5.51 12.48 51.53
C GLU A 574 -6.99 12.42 51.07
N PRO A 575 -7.72 11.32 51.32
CA PRO A 575 -7.24 10.07 51.94
C PRO A 575 -6.37 9.23 51.00
N LEU A 576 -5.51 8.38 51.56
CA LEU A 576 -4.83 7.33 50.80
C LEU A 576 -5.84 6.26 50.34
N PRO A 577 -5.52 5.51 49.26
CA PRO A 577 -6.31 4.35 48.87
C PRO A 577 -6.41 3.34 50.03
N THR A 578 -7.56 2.71 50.18
CA THR A 578 -7.81 1.75 51.28
C THR A 578 -6.85 0.57 51.27
N TRP A 579 -6.32 0.22 50.10
CA TRP A 579 -5.35 -0.84 49.87
C TRP A 579 -3.89 -0.41 50.07
N ALA A 580 -3.61 0.86 50.39
CA ALA A 580 -2.24 1.36 50.54
C ALA A 580 -1.44 0.59 51.62
N GLY A 581 -2.12 0.00 52.60
CA GLY A 581 -1.51 -0.86 53.61
C GLY A 581 -1.03 -2.23 53.08
N SER A 582 -1.53 -2.67 51.92
CA SER A 582 -1.18 -3.94 51.28
C SER A 582 0.02 -3.84 50.34
N ILE A 583 0.59 -2.65 50.15
CA ILE A 583 1.74 -2.46 49.24
C ILE A 583 2.98 -3.14 49.84
N ASP A 584 3.50 -4.15 49.14
CA ASP A 584 4.79 -4.76 49.45
C ASP A 584 5.93 -3.83 49.01
N VAL A 585 6.43 -3.03 49.95
CA VAL A 585 7.54 -2.10 49.69
C VAL A 585 8.87 -2.85 49.51
N GLU A 586 9.03 -4.04 50.08
CA GLU A 586 10.25 -4.83 49.92
C GLU A 586 10.37 -5.30 48.48
N LEU A 587 9.26 -5.71 47.85
CA LEU A 587 9.23 -6.02 46.43
C LEU A 587 9.62 -4.82 45.55
N LEU A 588 9.12 -3.62 45.88
CA LEU A 588 9.43 -2.39 45.15
C LEU A 588 10.88 -1.90 45.34
N THR A 589 11.58 -2.40 46.35
CA THR A 589 12.93 -1.94 46.72
C THR A 589 13.99 -3.04 46.68
N ALA A 590 13.65 -4.24 46.19
CA ALA A 590 14.50 -5.42 46.21
C ALA A 590 15.88 -5.21 45.55
N ASP A 591 15.92 -4.45 44.45
CA ASP A 591 17.14 -4.19 43.68
C ASP A 591 17.84 -2.87 44.05
N VAL A 592 17.38 -2.21 45.12
CA VAL A 592 17.83 -0.85 45.49
C VAL A 592 18.72 -0.91 46.74
N ARG A 593 19.89 -0.25 46.68
CA ARG A 593 20.72 -0.04 47.87
C ARG A 593 19.93 0.75 48.91
N SER A 594 19.88 0.26 50.16
CA SER A 594 19.10 0.84 51.26
C SER A 594 19.18 2.37 51.33
N GLY A 595 18.04 3.04 51.11
CA GLY A 595 17.89 4.49 51.22
C GLY A 595 18.43 5.32 50.05
N ALA A 596 18.70 4.71 48.89
CA ALA A 596 18.83 5.43 47.63
C ALA A 596 17.42 5.75 47.07
N PRO A 597 17.19 6.97 46.56
CA PRO A 597 15.93 7.29 45.88
C PRO A 597 15.76 6.38 44.65
N HIS A 598 14.55 5.87 44.46
CA HIS A 598 14.22 4.94 43.39
C HIS A 598 12.86 5.30 42.80
N VAL A 599 12.74 5.20 41.47
CA VAL A 599 11.49 5.48 40.76
C VAL A 599 10.92 4.21 40.17
N VAL A 600 9.67 3.94 40.54
CA VAL A 600 8.83 2.90 39.93
C VAL A 600 7.64 3.55 39.22
N THR A 601 6.86 2.77 38.48
CA THR A 601 5.56 3.25 37.97
C THR A 601 4.45 2.96 38.97
N TRP A 602 3.33 3.67 38.91
CA TRP A 602 2.16 3.34 39.72
C TRP A 602 1.62 1.93 39.38
N TRP A 603 1.82 1.45 38.15
CA TRP A 603 1.55 0.06 37.77
C TRP A 603 2.35 -0.95 38.60
N ASP A 604 3.62 -0.66 38.87
CA ASP A 604 4.45 -1.52 39.74
C ASP A 604 3.98 -1.46 41.20
N VAL A 605 3.50 -0.32 41.67
CA VAL A 605 2.87 -0.19 43.01
C VAL A 605 1.63 -1.07 43.12
N ILE A 606 0.75 -1.06 42.12
CA ILE A 606 -0.42 -1.93 42.06
C ILE A 606 0.02 -3.40 42.06
N ARG A 607 1.02 -3.74 41.25
CA ARG A 607 1.59 -5.10 41.20
C ARG A 607 2.05 -5.56 42.58
N ALA A 608 2.78 -4.71 43.30
CA ALA A 608 3.29 -5.00 44.63
C ALA A 608 2.18 -5.10 45.69
N ALA A 609 1.06 -4.41 45.52
CA ALA A 609 -0.10 -4.58 46.39
C ALA A 609 -0.90 -5.86 46.09
N SER A 610 -0.95 -6.29 44.84
CA SER A 610 -1.73 -7.45 44.39
C SER A 610 -1.06 -8.81 44.64
N VAL A 611 0.24 -8.86 44.96
CA VAL A 611 0.92 -10.12 45.36
C VAL A 611 0.34 -10.68 46.65
N ILE A 612 -0.23 -9.84 47.52
CA ILE A 612 -0.79 -10.22 48.83
C ILE A 612 -2.24 -10.75 48.71
N GLU A 613 -2.93 -10.52 47.59
CA GLU A 613 -4.31 -11.00 47.34
C GLU A 613 -4.39 -12.43 46.77
N ARG A 614 -3.25 -13.08 46.50
CA ARG A 614 -3.17 -14.52 46.14
C ARG A 614 -2.68 -15.33 47.33
#